data_AF-A0A8J7WZN3-F1
#
_entry.id   AF-A0A8J7WZN3-F1
#
_cell.length_a   1.000
_cell.length_b   1.000
_cell.length_c   1.000
_cell.angle_alpha   90.00
_cell.angle_beta   90.00
_cell.angle_gamma   90.00
#
_symmetry.space_group_name_H-M   'P 1'
#
loop_
_entity.id
_entity.type
_entity.pdbx_description
1 polymer ?
#
loop_
_entity_poly.entity_id
_entity_poly.type
_entity_poly.pdbx_seq_one_letter_code
_entity_poly.pdbx_strand_id
1 'polypeptide(L)'
;SHSLLAAMHGFDPLRLGAPVLLADGLKSHNQISVPGIGSHFEHCYLAGDLLDADAMISVTHFTGHELTGFGGVLKNLAMGCASRQGKMHQHCGMGPKVHAAKCIGCGRCVEVCAPGALALDESGNITLDQAACTGCANCLLACKQECLYINWDLDARHFLERMVEYAGAFLTAFTWPLMHMSFLLQVTPNCDCKTYSNAPICPDTGILASYDPVALDQAGLDLVNAAVQQGSPSMEASNGDVFSTLHPRTNGPAILELAEKMGLGSRTYSLQTVQ
;
A
#
# COMPACT_ATOMS: atom_id res chain seq x y z
N SER A 1 12.31 14.96 -3.98
CA SER A 1 11.75 14.93 -2.61
C SER A 1 10.28 14.54 -2.70
N HIS A 2 9.76 13.72 -1.79
CA HIS A 2 8.32 13.43 -1.72
C HIS A 2 7.49 14.71 -1.51
N SER A 3 7.99 15.69 -0.74
CA SER A 3 7.29 16.98 -0.54
C SER A 3 7.12 17.77 -1.84
N LEU A 4 8.14 17.76 -2.70
CA LEU A 4 8.06 18.42 -4.01
C LEU A 4 7.12 17.67 -4.95
N LEU A 5 7.10 16.33 -4.89
CA LEU A 5 6.16 15.53 -5.68
C LEU A 5 4.71 15.80 -5.26
N ALA A 6 4.45 15.86 -3.95
CA ALA A 6 3.13 16.21 -3.42
C ALA A 6 2.69 17.60 -3.91
N ALA A 7 3.56 18.61 -3.83
CA ALA A 7 3.27 19.96 -4.33
C ALA A 7 3.00 19.98 -5.85
N MET A 8 3.78 19.24 -6.65
CA MET A 8 3.54 19.11 -8.10
C MET A 8 2.18 18.48 -8.41
N HIS A 9 1.70 17.57 -7.55
CA HIS A 9 0.39 16.95 -7.65
C HIS A 9 -0.74 17.80 -7.04
N GLY A 10 -0.46 19.05 -6.65
CA GLY A 10 -1.46 19.98 -6.12
C GLY A 10 -1.61 19.95 -4.60
N PHE A 11 -0.91 19.06 -3.90
CA PHE A 11 -0.80 19.06 -2.44
C PHE A 11 0.25 20.07 -1.97
N ASP A 12 0.10 21.32 -2.42
CA ASP A 12 0.91 22.43 -1.96
C ASP A 12 0.20 23.11 -0.78
N PRO A 13 0.86 23.30 0.38
CA PRO A 13 0.22 23.89 1.56
C PRO A 13 -0.40 25.27 1.33
N LEU A 14 0.20 26.08 0.45
CA LEU A 14 -0.29 27.42 0.14
C LEU A 14 -1.55 27.36 -0.75
N ARG A 15 -1.69 26.30 -1.56
CA ARG A 15 -2.90 26.07 -2.37
C ARG A 15 -4.02 25.44 -1.56
N LEU A 16 -3.68 24.47 -0.71
CA LEU A 16 -4.65 23.75 0.11
C LEU A 16 -5.16 24.58 1.29
N GLY A 17 -4.39 25.56 1.76
CA GLY A 17 -4.68 26.25 3.02
C GLY A 17 -4.49 25.36 4.24
N ALA A 18 -3.78 24.23 4.10
CA ALA A 18 -3.53 23.24 5.14
C ALA A 18 -2.10 22.69 5.04
N PRO A 19 -1.44 22.36 6.16
CA PRO A 19 -0.12 21.73 6.14
C PRO A 19 -0.13 20.38 5.40
N VAL A 20 0.95 20.12 4.66
CA VAL A 20 1.20 18.81 4.04
C VAL A 20 2.42 18.19 4.69
N LEU A 21 2.20 17.09 5.42
CA LEU A 21 3.21 16.41 6.20
C LEU A 21 3.45 15.01 5.65
N LEU A 22 4.72 14.62 5.58
CA LEU A 22 5.11 13.24 5.34
C LEU A 22 5.20 12.57 6.71
N ALA A 23 4.20 11.78 7.06
CA ALA A 23 3.98 11.34 8.43
C ALA A 23 5.06 10.36 8.98
N ASP A 24 5.89 9.78 8.12
CA ASP A 24 7.06 8.98 8.51
C ASP A 24 8.36 9.82 8.59
N GLY A 25 8.26 11.12 8.37
CA GLY A 25 9.35 12.08 8.36
C GLY A 25 10.20 12.06 7.07
N LEU A 26 11.03 13.08 6.89
CA LEU A 26 11.78 13.31 5.64
C LEU A 26 12.67 12.13 5.20
N LYS A 27 13.14 11.31 6.15
CA LYS A 27 13.99 10.14 5.92
C LYS A 27 13.30 8.81 6.24
N SER A 28 12.00 8.82 6.51
CA SER A 28 11.24 7.66 7.02
C SER A 28 11.76 7.14 8.39
N HIS A 29 12.30 8.03 9.23
CA HIS A 29 12.80 7.66 10.56
C HIS A 29 11.76 7.86 11.67
N ASN A 30 10.71 8.65 11.41
CA ASN A 30 9.60 8.80 12.35
C ASN A 30 8.65 7.61 12.19
N GLN A 31 9.00 6.49 12.79
CA GLN A 31 8.19 5.29 12.74
C GLN A 31 7.98 4.73 14.14
N ILE A 32 6.81 4.13 14.34
CA ILE A 32 6.45 3.44 15.58
C ILE A 32 6.23 1.96 15.25
N SER A 33 6.77 1.10 16.11
CA SER A 33 6.54 -0.33 16.05
C SER A 33 5.29 -0.67 16.85
N VAL A 34 4.31 -1.29 16.19
CA VAL A 34 3.11 -1.80 16.83
C VAL A 34 3.09 -3.33 16.74
N PRO A 35 2.44 -4.04 17.69
CA PRO A 35 2.23 -5.47 17.57
C PRO A 35 1.50 -5.82 16.27
N GLY A 36 1.99 -6.84 15.56
CA GLY A 36 1.25 -7.42 14.45
C GLY A 36 0.03 -8.19 14.95
N ILE A 37 -0.98 -8.31 14.09
CA ILE A 37 -2.25 -8.97 14.43
C ILE A 37 -2.44 -10.32 13.72
N GLY A 38 -1.49 -10.73 12.90
CA GLY A 38 -1.54 -11.99 12.15
C GLY A 38 -0.26 -12.81 12.31
N SER A 39 0.00 -13.68 11.33
CA SER A 39 1.09 -14.67 11.37
C SER A 39 2.36 -14.24 10.65
N HIS A 40 2.27 -13.25 9.74
CA HIS A 40 3.41 -12.84 8.93
C HIS A 40 4.39 -11.95 9.69
N PHE A 41 3.89 -11.11 10.61
CA PHE A 41 4.73 -10.18 11.35
C PHE A 41 4.42 -10.16 12.84
N GLU A 42 5.46 -10.28 13.67
CA GLU A 42 5.37 -9.97 15.11
C GLU A 42 5.16 -8.47 15.34
N HIS A 43 5.75 -7.64 14.47
CA HIS A 43 5.69 -6.19 14.55
C HIS A 43 5.47 -5.54 13.18
N CYS A 44 4.57 -4.55 13.15
CA CYS A 44 4.34 -3.67 12.01
C CYS A 44 4.96 -2.29 12.27
N TYR A 45 5.53 -1.67 11.23
CA TYR A 45 6.18 -0.36 11.32
C TYR A 45 5.35 0.71 10.61
N LEU A 46 4.74 1.59 11.40
CA LEU A 46 3.78 2.60 10.97
C LEU A 46 4.38 4.00 11.09
N ALA A 47 3.87 4.94 10.29
CA ALA A 47 4.27 6.34 10.33
C ALA A 47 3.91 6.98 11.69
N GLY A 48 4.89 7.56 12.37
CA GLY A 48 4.74 8.03 13.76
C GLY A 48 3.69 9.12 13.90
N ASP A 49 3.72 10.14 13.04
CA ASP A 49 2.78 11.27 13.13
C ASP A 49 1.31 10.85 12.91
N LEU A 50 1.06 9.68 12.29
CA LEU A 50 -0.32 9.16 12.16
C LEU A 50 -0.83 8.56 13.47
N LEU A 51 0.03 7.90 14.25
CA LEU A 51 -0.37 7.30 15.53
C LEU A 51 -0.50 8.35 16.64
N ASP A 52 0.20 9.48 16.50
CA ASP A 52 0.09 10.62 17.41
C ASP A 52 -1.15 11.50 17.14
N ALA A 53 -1.93 11.20 16.10
CA ALA A 53 -3.11 11.99 15.73
C ALA A 53 -4.30 11.76 16.69
N ASP A 54 -5.01 12.83 17.03
CA ASP A 54 -6.23 12.77 17.87
C ASP A 54 -7.46 12.24 17.11
N ALA A 55 -7.47 12.37 15.78
CA ALA A 55 -8.54 11.94 14.90
C ALA A 55 -8.00 11.74 13.47
N MET A 56 -8.66 10.90 12.68
CA MET A 56 -8.27 10.63 11.30
C MET A 56 -9.47 10.42 10.39
N ILE A 57 -9.35 10.99 9.19
CA ILE A 57 -10.19 10.67 8.04
C ILE A 57 -9.27 10.14 6.94
N SER A 58 -9.45 8.89 6.52
CA SER A 58 -8.71 8.38 5.35
C SER A 58 -9.43 8.77 4.07
N VAL A 59 -8.75 9.43 3.16
CA VAL A 59 -9.29 9.79 1.84
C VAL A 59 -8.60 8.92 0.79
N THR A 60 -9.38 8.14 0.05
CA THR A 60 -8.86 7.18 -0.93
C THR A 60 -9.56 7.37 -2.28
N HIS A 61 -8.81 7.24 -3.37
CA HIS A 61 -9.36 7.04 -4.71
C HIS A 61 -9.47 5.54 -4.96
N PHE A 62 -10.68 5.06 -5.26
CA PHE A 62 -10.92 3.68 -5.62
C PHE A 62 -10.52 3.45 -7.08
N THR A 63 -9.48 2.66 -7.32
CA THR A 63 -8.93 2.44 -8.67
C THR A 63 -8.36 1.02 -8.81
N GLY A 64 -7.94 0.59 -9.99
CA GLY A 64 -7.29 -0.71 -10.17
C GLY A 64 -5.88 -0.77 -9.58
N HIS A 65 -5.35 -1.97 -9.35
CA HIS A 65 -3.97 -2.16 -8.90
C HIS A 65 -3.46 -3.56 -9.26
N GLU A 66 -2.24 -3.65 -9.80
CA GLU A 66 -1.73 -4.86 -10.44
C GLU A 66 -1.48 -6.04 -9.50
N LEU A 67 -1.24 -5.78 -8.20
CA LEU A 67 -0.96 -6.83 -7.21
C LEU A 67 -2.15 -7.12 -6.29
N THR A 68 -3.07 -6.16 -6.14
CA THR A 68 -4.22 -6.28 -5.22
C THR A 68 -5.57 -6.33 -5.92
N GLY A 69 -5.59 -6.31 -7.26
CA GLY A 69 -6.77 -6.18 -8.09
C GLY A 69 -7.26 -4.73 -8.14
N PHE A 70 -7.55 -4.16 -6.98
CA PHE A 70 -7.93 -2.77 -6.81
C PHE A 70 -7.19 -2.12 -5.63
N GLY A 71 -7.08 -0.80 -5.66
CA GLY A 71 -6.66 0.05 -4.56
C GLY A 71 -7.89 0.69 -3.92
N GLY A 72 -8.18 0.29 -2.69
CA GLY A 72 -9.20 0.90 -1.84
C GLY A 72 -8.61 1.35 -0.51
N VAL A 73 -9.48 1.57 0.47
CA VAL A 73 -9.16 1.99 1.82
C VAL A 73 -8.20 1.02 2.49
N LEU A 74 -8.41 -0.30 2.39
CA LEU A 74 -7.50 -1.29 2.98
C LEU A 74 -6.08 -1.13 2.45
N LYS A 75 -5.93 -0.90 1.14
CA LYS A 75 -4.62 -0.64 0.53
C LYS A 75 -4.02 0.68 1.03
N ASN A 76 -4.84 1.72 1.16
CA ASN A 76 -4.42 3.02 1.66
C ASN A 76 -3.90 2.93 3.09
N LEU A 77 -4.63 2.27 3.99
CA LEU A 77 -4.22 2.07 5.38
C LEU A 77 -2.95 1.21 5.46
N ALA A 78 -2.90 0.08 4.76
CA ALA A 78 -1.75 -0.82 4.83
C ALA A 78 -0.46 -0.21 4.26
N MET A 79 -0.51 0.33 3.04
CA MET A 79 0.67 0.82 2.33
C MET A 79 0.95 2.30 2.58
N GLY A 80 -0.11 3.12 2.71
CA GLY A 80 -0.01 4.56 2.91
C GLY A 80 0.42 4.94 4.32
N CYS A 81 -0.03 4.19 5.33
CA CYS A 81 0.32 4.46 6.73
C CYS A 81 1.59 3.73 7.20
N ALA A 82 2.16 2.85 6.37
CA ALA A 82 3.42 2.18 6.68
C ALA A 82 4.64 3.07 6.45
N SER A 83 5.66 2.93 7.30
CA SER A 83 6.98 3.49 7.06
C SER A 83 7.66 2.77 5.89
N ARG A 84 8.82 3.25 5.42
CA ARG A 84 9.62 2.54 4.41
C ARG A 84 9.91 1.08 4.80
N GLN A 85 10.23 0.82 6.06
CA GLN A 85 10.46 -0.54 6.56
C GLN A 85 9.16 -1.36 6.45
N GLY A 86 8.02 -0.79 6.85
CA GLY A 86 6.73 -1.47 6.73
C GLY A 86 6.29 -1.75 5.29
N LYS A 87 6.59 -0.84 4.36
CA LYS A 87 6.36 -1.04 2.92
C LYS A 87 7.22 -2.19 2.38
N MET A 88 8.46 -2.29 2.83
CA MET A 88 9.34 -3.40 2.46
C MET A 88 8.88 -4.73 3.06
N HIS A 89 8.35 -4.73 4.30
CA HIS A 89 7.76 -5.92 4.90
C HIS A 89 6.66 -6.51 4.03
N GLN A 90 5.75 -5.66 3.58
CA GLN A 90 4.63 -6.07 2.73
C GLN A 90 5.14 -6.66 1.40
N HIS A 91 6.12 -6.04 0.73
CA HIS A 91 6.61 -6.46 -0.59
C HIS A 91 7.71 -7.52 -0.61
N CYS A 92 8.46 -7.76 0.46
CA CYS A 92 9.60 -8.67 0.42
C CYS A 92 9.69 -9.59 1.64
N GLY A 93 8.82 -9.43 2.64
CA GLY A 93 9.04 -10.01 3.95
C GLY A 93 10.27 -9.34 4.58
N MET A 94 11.42 -10.02 4.54
CA MET A 94 12.68 -9.48 5.10
C MET A 94 13.79 -9.34 4.05
N GLY A 95 14.35 -8.14 4.00
CA GLY A 95 15.52 -7.78 3.19
C GLY A 95 15.25 -7.52 1.70
N PRO A 96 16.14 -6.76 1.03
CA PRO A 96 16.05 -6.48 -0.40
C PRO A 96 16.56 -7.64 -1.27
N LYS A 97 16.29 -7.60 -2.57
CA LYS A 97 17.01 -8.42 -3.57
C LYS A 97 18.25 -7.70 -4.09
N VAL A 98 19.22 -8.47 -4.59
CA VAL A 98 20.50 -7.96 -5.11
C VAL A 98 20.55 -8.16 -6.63
N HIS A 99 20.78 -7.09 -7.38
CA HIS A 99 21.09 -7.11 -8.80
C HIS A 99 22.61 -7.03 -8.99
N ALA A 100 23.29 -8.18 -8.89
CA ALA A 100 24.77 -8.26 -8.83
C ALA A 100 25.47 -7.47 -9.96
N ALA A 101 24.93 -7.50 -11.18
CA ALA A 101 25.53 -6.79 -12.32
C ALA A 101 25.59 -5.25 -12.19
N LYS A 102 24.79 -4.64 -11.30
CA LYS A 102 24.86 -3.19 -11.01
C LYS A 102 25.80 -2.87 -9.84
N CYS A 103 26.25 -3.87 -9.10
CA CYS A 103 27.12 -3.68 -7.96
C CYS A 103 28.52 -3.28 -8.43
N ILE A 104 29.08 -2.24 -7.80
CA ILE A 104 30.46 -1.79 -8.04
C ILE A 104 31.38 -2.03 -6.82
N GLY A 105 30.91 -2.81 -5.83
CA GLY A 105 31.68 -3.17 -4.64
C GLY A 105 32.03 -2.01 -3.70
N CYS A 106 31.27 -0.91 -3.72
CA CYS A 106 31.63 0.30 -2.94
C CYS A 106 31.42 0.20 -1.42
N GLY A 107 30.83 -0.88 -0.90
CA GLY A 107 30.68 -1.12 0.54
C GLY A 107 29.68 -0.24 1.31
N ARG A 108 29.19 0.87 0.76
CA ARG A 108 28.30 1.82 1.49
C ARG A 108 27.05 1.17 2.10
N CYS A 109 26.47 0.17 1.44
CA CYS A 109 25.32 -0.55 1.97
C CYS A 109 25.65 -1.41 3.19
N VAL A 110 26.89 -1.92 3.27
CA VAL A 110 27.44 -2.65 4.42
C VAL A 110 27.65 -1.71 5.60
N GLU A 111 28.22 -0.52 5.35
CA GLU A 111 28.46 0.50 6.39
C GLU A 111 27.18 0.94 7.12
N VAL A 112 26.06 1.07 6.39
CA VAL A 112 24.76 1.45 6.98
C VAL A 112 23.97 0.26 7.54
N CYS A 113 24.48 -0.97 7.38
CA CYS A 113 23.80 -2.18 7.82
C CYS A 113 24.05 -2.43 9.32
N ALA A 114 23.33 -1.71 10.18
CA ALA A 114 23.39 -1.90 11.62
C ALA A 114 23.28 -3.36 12.11
N PRO A 115 22.40 -4.23 11.55
CA PRO A 115 22.33 -5.61 12.00
C PRO A 115 23.45 -6.52 11.45
N GLY A 116 24.35 -6.01 10.59
CA GLY A 116 25.44 -6.80 10.01
C GLY A 116 24.98 -7.81 8.95
N ALA A 117 23.79 -7.64 8.39
CA ALA A 117 23.20 -8.56 7.41
C ALA A 117 23.80 -8.47 6.00
N LEU A 118 24.61 -7.45 5.70
CA LEU A 118 25.23 -7.24 4.38
C LEU A 118 26.74 -7.36 4.49
N ALA A 119 27.36 -8.03 3.52
CA ALA A 119 28.81 -8.10 3.38
C ALA A 119 29.22 -7.98 1.90
N LEU A 120 30.52 -7.75 1.68
CA LEU A 120 31.14 -7.93 0.36
C LEU A 120 31.82 -9.30 0.33
N ASP A 121 31.56 -10.07 -0.72
CA ASP A 121 32.31 -11.30 -0.98
C ASP A 121 33.71 -11.01 -1.54
N GLU A 122 34.49 -12.07 -1.76
CA GLU A 122 35.85 -11.99 -2.30
C GLU A 122 35.92 -11.35 -3.70
N SER A 123 34.81 -11.36 -4.44
CA SER A 123 34.69 -10.73 -5.76
C SER A 123 34.21 -9.28 -5.70
N GLY A 124 33.97 -8.74 -4.49
CA GLY A 124 33.44 -7.40 -4.27
C GLY A 124 31.93 -7.28 -4.55
N ASN A 125 31.19 -8.39 -4.64
CA ASN A 125 29.74 -8.37 -4.77
C ASN A 125 29.07 -8.39 -3.40
N ILE A 126 27.87 -7.80 -3.34
CA ILE A 126 27.08 -7.74 -2.11
C ILE A 126 26.40 -9.08 -1.86
N THR A 127 26.56 -9.59 -0.65
CA THR A 127 25.81 -10.73 -0.12
C THR A 127 24.87 -10.28 0.99
N LEU A 128 23.73 -10.94 1.12
CA LEU A 128 22.71 -10.67 2.13
C LEU A 128 22.45 -11.93 2.95
N ASP A 129 22.69 -11.85 4.25
CA ASP A 129 22.16 -12.79 5.23
C ASP A 129 20.72 -12.40 5.56
N GLN A 130 19.76 -13.20 5.09
CA GLN A 130 18.35 -12.94 5.35
C GLN A 130 17.95 -13.13 6.82
N ALA A 131 18.63 -14.03 7.56
CA ALA A 131 18.28 -14.30 8.94
C ALA A 131 18.67 -13.13 9.86
N ALA A 132 19.76 -12.44 9.55
CA ALA A 132 20.18 -11.24 10.27
C ALA A 132 19.43 -9.96 9.82
N CYS A 133 18.74 -9.98 8.68
CA CYS A 133 18.14 -8.78 8.11
C CYS A 133 16.88 -8.35 8.86
N THR A 134 16.87 -7.16 9.44
CA THR A 134 15.71 -6.59 10.16
C THR A 134 14.71 -5.88 9.25
N GLY A 135 14.99 -5.79 7.95
CA GLY A 135 14.10 -5.13 7.01
C GLY A 135 14.16 -3.59 6.99
N CYS A 136 15.15 -2.95 7.63
CA CYS A 136 15.17 -1.48 7.80
C CYS A 136 15.31 -0.64 6.50
N ALA A 137 15.65 -1.28 5.37
CA ALA A 137 15.78 -0.64 4.06
C ALA A 137 16.82 0.50 3.96
N ASN A 138 17.69 0.71 4.96
CA ASN A 138 18.73 1.74 4.92
C ASN A 138 19.72 1.53 3.75
N CYS A 139 20.01 0.28 3.45
CA CYS A 139 20.88 -0.12 2.36
C CYS A 139 20.35 0.30 0.97
N LEU A 140 19.01 0.37 0.80
CA LEU A 140 18.37 0.87 -0.43
C LEU A 140 18.70 2.35 -0.67
N LEU A 141 18.71 3.18 0.39
CA LEU A 141 19.08 4.60 0.28
C LEU A 141 20.59 4.80 0.03
N ALA A 142 21.42 3.92 0.58
CA ALA A 142 22.87 4.02 0.45
C ALA A 142 23.36 3.60 -0.94
N CYS A 143 22.73 2.60 -1.58
CA CYS A 143 23.14 2.13 -2.91
C CYS A 143 22.72 3.10 -4.03
N LYS A 144 23.61 4.03 -4.39
CA LYS A 144 23.42 4.94 -5.54
C LYS A 144 23.33 4.24 -6.90
N GLN A 145 23.77 2.98 -6.98
CA GLN A 145 23.65 2.16 -8.19
C GLN A 145 22.33 1.40 -8.26
N GLU A 146 21.48 1.50 -7.23
CA GLU A 146 20.20 0.76 -7.14
C GLU A 146 20.39 -0.76 -7.34
N CYS A 147 21.52 -1.25 -6.80
CA CYS A 147 21.89 -2.65 -6.77
C CYS A 147 21.02 -3.47 -5.83
N LEU A 148 20.49 -2.83 -4.80
CA LEU A 148 19.56 -3.41 -3.83
C LEU A 148 18.18 -2.84 -4.15
N TYR A 149 17.18 -3.70 -4.27
CA TYR A 149 15.83 -3.28 -4.64
C TYR A 149 14.77 -4.13 -3.94
N ILE A 150 13.58 -3.56 -3.82
CA ILE A 150 12.39 -4.27 -3.35
C ILE A 150 11.91 -5.15 -4.50
N ASN A 151 11.77 -6.45 -4.28
CA ASN A 151 11.09 -7.32 -5.24
C ASN A 151 9.59 -7.04 -5.20
N TRP A 152 9.06 -6.51 -6.29
CA TRP A 152 7.62 -6.26 -6.42
C TRP A 152 6.88 -7.47 -7.02
N ASP A 153 7.60 -8.47 -7.55
CA ASP A 153 7.07 -9.73 -8.07
C ASP A 153 6.94 -10.77 -6.95
N LEU A 154 5.95 -10.55 -6.07
CA LEU A 154 5.52 -11.55 -5.07
C LEU A 154 4.33 -12.33 -5.59
N ASP A 155 4.15 -13.54 -5.04
CA ASP A 155 2.85 -14.20 -5.05
C ASP A 155 1.81 -13.23 -4.48
N ALA A 156 0.82 -12.88 -5.31
CA ALA A 156 -0.24 -11.95 -4.96
C ALA A 156 -0.94 -12.34 -3.66
N ARG A 157 -1.05 -13.64 -3.37
CA ARG A 157 -1.71 -14.10 -2.15
C ARG A 157 -0.95 -13.70 -0.89
N HIS A 158 0.34 -13.98 -0.83
CA HIS A 158 1.19 -13.59 0.31
C HIS A 158 1.23 -12.07 0.48
N PHE A 159 1.23 -11.32 -0.64
CA PHE A 159 1.17 -9.86 -0.59
C PHE A 159 -0.15 -9.37 0.03
N LEU A 160 -1.29 -9.94 -0.37
CA LEU A 160 -2.59 -9.59 0.19
C LEU A 160 -2.69 -9.90 1.69
N GLU A 161 -2.19 -11.06 2.14
CA GLU A 161 -2.20 -11.41 3.56
C GLU A 161 -1.39 -10.42 4.40
N ARG A 162 -0.20 -10.05 3.93
CA ARG A 162 0.66 -9.05 4.59
C ARG A 162 0.05 -7.66 4.59
N MET A 163 -0.62 -7.27 3.51
CA MET A 163 -1.35 -6.00 3.41
C MET A 163 -2.47 -5.93 4.45
N VAL A 164 -3.28 -6.99 4.59
CA VAL A 164 -4.36 -7.01 5.57
C VAL A 164 -3.83 -6.98 7.01
N GLU A 165 -2.73 -7.68 7.31
CA GLU A 165 -2.06 -7.56 8.61
C GLU A 165 -1.63 -6.13 8.92
N TYR A 166 -1.07 -5.41 7.95
CA TYR A 166 -0.67 -4.01 8.11
C TYR A 166 -1.87 -3.06 8.26
N ALA A 167 -2.92 -3.23 7.46
CA ALA A 167 -4.16 -2.45 7.62
C ALA A 167 -4.76 -2.66 9.00
N GLY A 168 -4.83 -3.91 9.46
CA GLY A 168 -5.38 -4.23 10.75
C GLY A 168 -4.52 -3.75 11.91
N ALA A 169 -3.20 -3.88 11.85
CA ALA A 169 -2.29 -3.32 12.85
C ALA A 169 -2.42 -1.80 12.98
N PHE A 170 -2.71 -1.10 11.87
CA PHE A 170 -3.01 0.32 11.89
C PHE A 170 -4.38 0.59 12.55
N LEU A 171 -5.44 -0.12 12.14
CA LEU A 171 -6.79 0.05 12.68
C LEU A 171 -6.87 -0.22 14.19
N THR A 172 -6.17 -1.24 14.68
CA THR A 172 -6.17 -1.63 16.10
C THR A 172 -5.24 -0.80 16.98
N ALA A 173 -4.43 0.08 16.39
CA ALA A 173 -3.61 1.02 17.14
C ALA A 173 -4.43 2.15 17.79
N PHE A 174 -5.67 2.35 17.37
CA PHE A 174 -6.55 3.41 17.86
C PHE A 174 -7.72 2.85 18.68
N THR A 175 -8.14 3.59 19.70
CA THR A 175 -9.32 3.26 20.52
C THR A 175 -10.60 3.95 20.04
N TRP A 176 -10.47 4.86 19.07
CA TRP A 176 -11.55 5.65 18.50
C TRP A 176 -11.80 5.23 17.05
N PRO A 177 -13.03 5.42 16.53
CA PRO A 177 -13.38 4.97 15.18
C PRO A 177 -12.76 5.88 14.10
N LEU A 178 -12.17 5.28 13.07
CA LEU A 178 -11.60 6.00 11.92
C LEU A 178 -12.67 6.15 10.84
N MET A 179 -12.84 7.37 10.33
CA MET A 179 -13.73 7.61 9.20
C MET A 179 -12.97 7.39 7.89
N HIS A 180 -13.60 6.70 6.95
CA HIS A 180 -13.04 6.43 5.64
C HIS A 180 -13.93 7.02 4.56
N MET A 181 -13.30 7.68 3.59
CA MET A 181 -13.95 8.22 2.40
C MET A 181 -13.29 7.64 1.15
N SER A 182 -14.11 7.07 0.27
CA SER A 182 -13.66 6.44 -0.97
C SER A 182 -14.29 7.17 -2.16
N PHE A 183 -13.45 7.73 -3.02
CA PHE A 183 -13.82 8.47 -4.22
C PHE A 183 -13.83 7.49 -5.38
N LEU A 184 -15.00 7.26 -5.97
CA LEU A 184 -15.19 6.45 -7.16
C LEU A 184 -15.35 7.39 -8.36
N LEU A 185 -14.34 8.21 -8.60
CA LEU A 185 -14.29 9.20 -9.67
C LEU A 185 -13.10 8.87 -10.56
N GLN A 186 -13.28 8.87 -11.87
CA GLN A 186 -12.21 8.60 -12.84
C GLN A 186 -11.48 7.27 -12.56
N VAL A 187 -12.23 6.22 -12.19
CA VAL A 187 -11.67 4.90 -11.84
C VAL A 187 -10.90 4.34 -13.02
N THR A 188 -9.59 4.12 -12.87
CA THR A 188 -8.72 3.65 -13.96
C THR A 188 -8.26 2.20 -13.75
N PRO A 189 -7.73 1.52 -14.79
CA PRO A 189 -7.23 0.16 -14.64
C PRO A 189 -6.06 0.02 -13.66
N ASN A 190 -5.27 1.07 -13.43
CA ASN A 190 -4.05 1.00 -12.63
C ASN A 190 -4.11 1.99 -11.46
N CYS A 191 -3.16 1.87 -10.53
CA CYS A 191 -3.08 2.82 -9.43
C CYS A 191 -2.57 4.18 -9.89
N ASP A 192 -2.93 5.21 -9.14
CA ASP A 192 -2.34 6.57 -9.28
C ASP A 192 -0.84 6.61 -8.96
N CYS A 193 -0.30 5.50 -8.44
CA CYS A 193 1.12 5.35 -8.19
C CYS A 193 1.96 5.08 -9.45
N LYS A 194 1.31 4.78 -10.58
CA LYS A 194 1.98 4.69 -11.89
C LYS A 194 2.27 6.08 -12.45
N THR A 195 3.33 6.17 -13.24
CA THR A 195 3.72 7.42 -13.94
C THR A 195 2.83 7.73 -15.15
N TYR A 196 1.85 6.87 -15.44
CA TYR A 196 0.88 7.03 -16.51
C TYR A 196 -0.47 6.52 -16.02
N SER A 197 -1.54 7.03 -16.61
CA SER A 197 -2.90 6.56 -16.36
C SER A 197 -3.62 6.33 -17.68
N ASN A 198 -4.50 5.32 -17.68
CA ASN A 198 -5.35 5.02 -18.83
C ASN A 198 -6.68 5.77 -18.68
N ALA A 199 -7.53 5.72 -19.72
CA ALA A 199 -8.89 6.24 -19.60
C ALA A 199 -9.66 5.52 -18.48
N PRO A 200 -10.61 6.21 -17.81
CA PRO A 200 -11.48 5.58 -16.83
C PRO A 200 -12.23 4.37 -17.41
N ILE A 201 -12.42 3.34 -16.60
CA ILE A 201 -13.10 2.09 -16.99
C ILE A 201 -14.61 2.17 -16.81
N CYS A 202 -15.10 3.11 -16.00
CA CYS A 202 -16.52 3.37 -15.78
C CYS A 202 -16.78 4.87 -15.59
N PRO A 203 -18.05 5.31 -15.70
CA PRO A 203 -18.45 6.65 -15.27
C PRO A 203 -18.20 6.87 -13.78
N ASP A 204 -18.18 8.15 -13.38
CA ASP A 204 -18.08 8.54 -11.97
C ASP A 204 -19.31 8.05 -11.20
N THR A 205 -19.10 7.26 -10.14
CA THR A 205 -20.18 6.69 -9.32
C THR A 205 -20.45 7.51 -8.07
N GLY A 206 -19.50 8.33 -7.64
CA GLY A 206 -19.66 9.28 -6.53
C GLY A 206 -18.62 9.09 -5.42
N ILE A 207 -19.00 9.48 -4.20
CA ILE A 207 -18.17 9.41 -3.00
C ILE A 207 -18.88 8.57 -1.96
N LEU A 208 -18.20 7.57 -1.43
CA LEU A 208 -18.70 6.73 -0.35
C LEU A 208 -18.00 7.12 0.95
N ALA A 209 -18.70 6.93 2.08
CA ALA A 209 -18.12 7.10 3.40
C ALA A 209 -18.60 6.01 4.36
N SER A 210 -17.72 5.54 5.25
CA SER A 210 -18.03 4.53 6.26
C SER A 210 -16.97 4.54 7.37
N TYR A 211 -17.33 4.03 8.55
CA TYR A 211 -16.36 3.67 9.60
C TYR A 211 -15.85 2.22 9.44
N ASP A 212 -16.50 1.41 8.60
CA ASP A 212 -16.08 0.05 8.26
C ASP A 212 -15.33 0.09 6.91
N PRO A 213 -14.00 -0.14 6.90
CA PRO A 213 -13.19 -0.08 5.69
C PRO A 213 -13.45 -1.25 4.74
N VAL A 214 -13.85 -2.43 5.26
CA VAL A 214 -14.13 -3.62 4.44
C VAL A 214 -15.45 -3.43 3.69
N ALA A 215 -16.48 -2.94 4.38
CA ALA A 215 -17.77 -2.62 3.79
C ALA A 215 -17.63 -1.55 2.70
N LEU A 216 -16.78 -0.55 2.93
CA LEU A 216 -16.55 0.55 2.02
C LEU A 216 -15.85 0.11 0.73
N ASP A 217 -14.83 -0.73 0.84
CA ASP A 217 -14.14 -1.29 -0.31
C ASP A 217 -15.01 -2.31 -1.07
N GLN A 218 -15.82 -3.11 -0.36
CA GLN A 218 -16.78 -4.01 -1.00
C GLN A 218 -17.85 -3.24 -1.78
N ALA A 219 -18.43 -2.18 -1.20
CA ALA A 219 -19.36 -1.29 -1.89
C ALA A 219 -18.71 -0.62 -3.11
N GLY A 220 -17.44 -0.20 -2.97
CA GLY A 220 -16.63 0.34 -4.05
C GLY A 220 -16.54 -0.62 -5.25
N LEU A 221 -16.15 -1.86 -4.97
CA LEU A 221 -16.01 -2.92 -5.95
C LEU A 221 -17.33 -3.21 -6.67
N ASP A 222 -18.43 -3.37 -5.92
CA ASP A 222 -19.73 -3.72 -6.47
C ASP A 222 -20.28 -2.62 -7.39
N LEU A 223 -20.15 -1.36 -6.96
CA LEU A 223 -20.61 -0.20 -7.72
C LEU A 223 -19.82 -0.01 -9.03
N VAL A 224 -18.49 -0.19 -9.00
CA VAL A 224 -17.66 -0.14 -10.21
C VAL A 224 -18.02 -1.28 -11.16
N ASN A 225 -18.14 -2.51 -10.66
CA ASN A 225 -18.52 -3.66 -11.49
C ASN A 225 -19.88 -3.46 -12.16
N ALA A 226 -20.88 -2.96 -11.42
CA ALA A 226 -22.18 -2.63 -11.98
C ALA A 226 -22.10 -1.53 -13.05
N ALA A 227 -21.30 -0.49 -12.82
CA ALA A 227 -21.14 0.62 -13.77
C ALA A 227 -20.43 0.18 -15.07
N VAL A 228 -19.41 -0.68 -14.98
CA VAL A 228 -18.73 -1.24 -16.16
C VAL A 228 -19.69 -2.08 -17.01
N GLN A 229 -20.48 -2.94 -16.38
CA GLN A 229 -21.47 -3.79 -17.06
C GLN A 229 -22.54 -2.98 -17.80
N GLN A 230 -22.90 -1.80 -17.28
CA GLN A 230 -23.86 -0.90 -17.92
C GLN A 230 -23.24 -0.08 -19.06
N GLY A 231 -21.92 0.14 -19.06
CA GLY A 231 -21.25 1.13 -19.89
C GLY A 231 -20.46 0.61 -21.09
N SER A 232 -20.01 -0.67 -21.12
CA SER A 232 -19.14 -1.15 -22.21
C SER A 232 -19.36 -2.63 -22.58
N PRO A 233 -19.75 -2.96 -23.84
CA PRO A 233 -19.86 -4.34 -24.31
C PRO A 233 -18.49 -5.05 -24.48
N SER A 234 -17.39 -4.30 -24.56
CA SER A 234 -16.04 -4.86 -24.79
C SER A 234 -15.30 -5.25 -23.51
N MET A 235 -15.83 -4.87 -22.35
CA MET A 235 -15.33 -5.21 -21.02
C MET A 235 -16.42 -5.98 -20.28
N GLU A 236 -16.97 -7.02 -20.90
CA GLU A 236 -17.77 -8.00 -20.17
C GLU A 236 -16.86 -8.58 -19.08
N ALA A 237 -17.13 -8.21 -17.83
CA ALA A 237 -16.41 -8.73 -16.68
C ALA A 237 -16.55 -10.24 -16.68
N SER A 238 -15.49 -10.95 -17.06
CA SER A 238 -15.47 -12.41 -17.01
C SER A 238 -15.64 -12.81 -15.55
N ASN A 239 -16.83 -13.32 -15.19
CA ASN A 239 -17.26 -13.65 -13.82
C ASN A 239 -17.60 -12.45 -12.91
N GLY A 240 -18.00 -11.30 -13.45
CA GLY A 240 -18.61 -10.21 -12.67
C GLY A 240 -17.65 -9.28 -11.92
N ASP A 241 -16.33 -9.53 -11.97
CA ASP A 241 -15.28 -8.65 -11.43
C ASP A 241 -14.36 -8.13 -12.54
N VAL A 242 -14.46 -6.83 -12.84
CA VAL A 242 -13.65 -6.16 -13.88
C VAL A 242 -12.15 -6.20 -13.55
N PHE A 243 -11.78 -6.12 -12.26
CA PHE A 243 -10.38 -6.04 -11.86
C PHE A 243 -9.66 -7.38 -12.00
N SER A 244 -10.37 -8.49 -11.82
CA SER A 244 -9.85 -9.84 -12.12
C SER A 244 -9.58 -10.03 -13.62
N THR A 245 -10.38 -9.41 -14.49
CA THR A 245 -10.11 -9.39 -15.95
C THR A 245 -8.90 -8.51 -16.29
N LEU A 246 -8.80 -7.34 -15.67
CA LEU A 246 -7.69 -6.39 -15.91
C LEU A 246 -6.35 -6.90 -15.35
N HIS A 247 -6.38 -7.59 -14.20
CA HIS A 247 -5.21 -8.08 -13.47
C HIS A 247 -5.30 -9.58 -13.18
N PRO A 248 -5.16 -10.45 -14.19
CA PRO A 248 -5.41 -11.90 -14.06
C PRO A 248 -4.44 -12.65 -13.15
N ARG A 249 -3.37 -11.99 -12.68
CA ARG A 249 -2.39 -12.56 -11.76
C ARG A 249 -2.72 -12.35 -10.29
N THR A 250 -3.83 -11.66 -9.99
CA THR A 250 -4.28 -11.39 -8.63
C THR A 250 -5.80 -11.59 -8.52
N ASN A 251 -6.27 -11.85 -7.31
CA ASN A 251 -7.68 -11.98 -6.98
C ASN A 251 -8.02 -10.86 -5.99
N GLY A 252 -8.51 -9.72 -6.51
CA GLY A 252 -8.80 -8.56 -5.69
C GLY A 252 -9.79 -8.82 -4.55
N PRO A 253 -10.94 -9.47 -4.79
CA PRO A 253 -11.90 -9.85 -3.74
C PRO A 253 -11.28 -10.58 -2.54
N ALA A 254 -10.16 -11.28 -2.73
CA ALA A 254 -9.49 -12.00 -1.65
C ALA A 254 -8.98 -11.09 -0.53
N ILE A 255 -8.68 -9.80 -0.79
CA ILE A 255 -8.29 -8.85 0.26
C ILE A 255 -9.44 -8.60 1.25
N LEU A 256 -10.67 -8.55 0.74
CA LEU A 256 -11.89 -8.32 1.53
C LEU A 256 -12.20 -9.54 2.39
N GLU A 257 -12.06 -10.75 1.82
CA GLU A 257 -12.22 -12.01 2.55
C GLU A 257 -11.23 -12.16 3.69
N LEU A 258 -9.97 -11.80 3.45
CA LEU A 258 -8.91 -11.83 4.45
C LEU A 258 -9.21 -10.83 5.57
N ALA A 259 -9.57 -9.60 5.22
CA ALA A 259 -9.87 -8.55 6.19
C ALA A 259 -11.10 -8.88 7.07
N GLU A 260 -12.17 -9.42 6.47
CA GLU A 260 -13.34 -9.88 7.22
C GLU A 260 -13.00 -11.05 8.15
N LYS A 261 -12.23 -12.04 7.69
CA LYS A 261 -11.77 -13.16 8.53
C LYS A 261 -10.92 -12.71 9.72
N MET A 262 -10.17 -11.61 9.57
CA MET A 262 -9.39 -10.99 10.63
C MET A 262 -10.22 -10.05 11.52
N GLY A 263 -11.52 -9.89 11.26
CA GLY A 263 -12.42 -9.07 12.06
C GLY A 263 -12.24 -7.57 11.86
N LEU A 264 -11.69 -7.13 10.72
CA LEU A 264 -11.43 -5.71 10.43
C LEU A 264 -12.65 -4.95 9.90
N GLY A 265 -13.75 -5.66 9.67
CA GLY A 265 -14.99 -5.12 9.11
C GLY A 265 -15.84 -6.22 8.50
N SER A 266 -16.94 -5.85 7.85
CA SER A 266 -17.84 -6.79 7.17
C SER A 266 -17.92 -6.51 5.68
N ARG A 267 -18.04 -7.58 4.89
CA ARG A 267 -18.38 -7.47 3.47
C ARG A 267 -19.88 -7.20 3.24
N THR A 268 -20.71 -7.35 4.26
CA THR A 268 -22.14 -7.02 4.18
C THR A 268 -22.32 -5.55 4.50
N TYR A 269 -23.07 -4.83 3.66
CA TYR A 269 -23.30 -3.40 3.82
C TYR A 269 -24.70 -2.99 3.36
N SER A 270 -25.15 -1.82 3.80
CA SER A 270 -26.35 -1.16 3.29
C SER A 270 -26.01 0.24 2.84
N LEU A 271 -26.35 0.61 1.61
CA LEU A 271 -26.13 1.97 1.10
C LEU A 271 -27.27 2.89 1.54
N GLN A 272 -26.90 4.05 2.09
CA GLN A 272 -27.82 5.14 2.39
C GLN A 272 -27.32 6.40 1.67
N THR A 273 -28.17 6.99 0.84
CA THR A 273 -27.85 8.26 0.18
C THR A 273 -28.09 9.40 1.16
N VAL A 274 -27.05 10.19 1.41
CA VAL A 274 -27.15 11.43 2.18
C VAL A 274 -27.37 12.57 1.19
N GLN A 275 -28.45 13.35 1.38
CA GLN A 275 -28.77 14.54 0.58
C GLN A 275 -28.28 15.81 1.27
#